data_AF-A0A494TN77-F1
#
_entry.id   AF-A0A494TN77-F1
#
_cell.length_a   1.000
_cell.length_b   1.000
_cell.length_c   1.000
_cell.angle_alpha   90.00
_cell.angle_beta   90.00
_cell.angle_gamma   90.00
#
_symmetry.space_group_name_H-M   'P 1'
#
loop_
_entity.id
_entity.type
_entity.pdbx_description
1 polymer ?
#
loop_
_entity_poly.entity_id
_entity_poly.type
_entity_poly.pdbx_seq_one_letter_code
_entity_poly.pdbx_strand_id
1 'polypeptide(L)'
;MLDRADALLKLALAIAALALGCGIGYYYAFFLPAQATLAAQAASVTEQAKMERDRAASDKSTAAAATAKLTYQICISRSDTDYFSQFNASCSRQHEADAKAKQNCRGQGFADTYCSSLQLRPAQDCALPAFEANNYHQQSQDAKQTCLDALKAGA
;
A
#
# COMPACT_ATOMS: atom_id res chain seq x y z
N MET A 1 47.76 15.30 -82.48
CA MET A 1 47.62 14.31 -81.39
C MET A 1 47.46 14.95 -80.01
N LEU A 2 47.91 16.20 -79.79
CA LEU A 2 47.76 16.90 -78.50
C LEU A 2 46.29 17.16 -78.09
N ASP A 3 45.40 17.44 -79.04
CA ASP A 3 43.99 17.78 -78.76
C ASP A 3 43.19 16.67 -78.07
N ARG A 4 43.43 15.40 -78.45
CA ARG A 4 42.75 14.25 -77.82
C ARG A 4 43.26 13.96 -76.41
N ALA A 5 44.52 14.29 -76.12
CA ALA A 5 45.09 14.11 -74.78
C ALA A 5 44.49 15.10 -73.78
N ASP A 6 44.27 16.35 -74.21
CA ASP A 6 43.65 17.40 -73.39
C ASP A 6 42.17 17.08 -73.06
N ALA A 7 41.43 16.56 -74.05
CA ALA A 7 40.04 16.11 -73.85
C ALA A 7 39.92 14.93 -72.87
N LEU A 8 40.82 13.95 -72.96
CA LEU A 8 40.89 12.82 -72.01
C LEU A 8 41.25 13.30 -70.60
N LEU A 9 42.17 14.26 -70.48
CA LEU A 9 42.58 14.82 -69.19
C LEU A 9 41.41 15.54 -68.49
N LYS A 10 40.66 16.36 -69.24
CA LYS A 10 39.46 17.05 -68.72
C LYS A 10 38.36 16.08 -68.33
N LEU A 11 38.15 15.02 -69.11
CA LEU A 11 37.17 13.97 -68.79
C LEU A 11 37.54 13.25 -67.50
N ALA A 12 38.82 12.87 -67.34
CA ALA A 12 39.32 12.23 -66.11
C ALA A 12 39.16 13.15 -64.89
N LEU A 13 39.43 14.45 -65.04
CA LEU A 13 39.24 15.44 -63.97
C LEU A 13 37.76 15.59 -63.57
N ALA A 14 36.85 15.60 -64.55
CA ALA A 14 35.41 15.68 -64.31
C ALA A 14 34.87 14.43 -63.59
N ILE A 15 35.34 13.23 -63.98
CA ILE A 15 34.99 11.97 -63.31
C ILE A 15 35.54 11.96 -61.88
N ALA A 16 36.77 12.41 -61.66
CA ALA A 16 37.36 12.52 -60.33
C ALA A 16 36.56 13.48 -59.43
N ALA A 17 36.13 14.63 -59.96
CA ALA A 17 35.31 15.58 -59.23
C ALA A 17 33.93 15.00 -58.85
N LEU A 18 33.28 14.27 -59.77
CA LEU A 18 32.00 13.59 -59.50
C LEU A 18 32.14 12.47 -58.47
N ALA A 19 33.21 11.67 -58.53
CA ALA A 19 33.46 10.59 -57.58
C ALA A 19 33.68 11.14 -56.15
N LEU A 20 34.44 12.23 -56.02
CA LEU A 20 34.64 12.91 -54.73
C LEU A 20 33.33 13.52 -54.21
N GLY A 21 32.55 14.18 -55.06
CA GLY A 21 31.26 14.76 -54.70
C GLY A 21 30.24 13.71 -54.23
N CYS A 22 30.15 12.58 -54.94
CA CYS A 22 29.28 11.47 -54.55
C CYS A 22 29.74 10.81 -53.23
N GLY A 23 31.05 10.66 -53.00
CA GLY A 23 31.57 10.09 -51.77
C GLY A 23 31.25 10.94 -50.54
N ILE A 24 31.47 12.26 -50.63
CA ILE A 24 31.15 13.21 -49.56
C ILE A 24 29.64 13.29 -49.36
N GLY A 25 28.87 13.40 -50.45
CA GLY A 25 27.41 13.41 -50.41
C GLY A 25 26.81 12.16 -49.77
N TYR A 26 27.32 10.97 -50.10
CA TYR A 26 26.90 9.70 -49.51
C TYR A 26 27.21 9.63 -48.01
N TYR A 27 28.41 10.07 -47.61
CA TYR A 27 28.81 10.12 -46.20
C TYR A 27 27.86 11.00 -45.37
N TYR A 28 27.53 12.20 -45.87
CA TYR A 28 26.64 13.13 -45.16
C TYR A 28 25.16 12.72 -45.23
N ALA A 29 24.69 12.19 -46.36
CA ALA A 29 23.28 11.86 -46.54
C ALA A 29 22.88 10.52 -45.90
N PHE A 30 23.80 9.57 -45.75
CA PHE A 30 23.46 8.22 -45.30
C PHE A 30 24.17 7.82 -44.01
N PHE A 31 25.46 8.12 -43.88
CA PHE A 31 26.26 7.64 -42.74
C PHE A 31 26.01 8.44 -41.46
N LEU A 32 25.96 9.77 -41.56
CA LEU A 32 25.64 10.67 -40.44
C LEU A 32 24.25 10.44 -39.84
N PRO A 33 23.15 10.37 -40.62
CA PRO A 33 21.83 10.10 -40.05
C PRO A 33 21.73 8.71 -39.44
N ALA A 34 22.44 7.70 -39.96
CA ALA A 34 22.45 6.35 -39.37
C ALA A 34 23.06 6.31 -37.96
N GLN A 35 24.08 7.14 -37.67
CA GLN A 35 24.61 7.25 -36.31
C GLN A 35 23.69 8.04 -35.39
N ALA A 36 23.07 9.11 -35.90
CA ALA A 36 22.12 9.90 -35.14
C ALA A 36 20.87 9.09 -34.74
N THR A 37 20.37 8.21 -35.62
CA THR A 37 19.23 7.34 -35.31
C THR A 37 19.59 6.27 -34.28
N LEU A 38 20.78 5.69 -34.32
CA LEU A 38 21.25 4.74 -33.31
C LEU A 38 21.41 5.41 -31.93
N ALA A 39 21.99 6.61 -31.89
CA ALA A 39 22.10 7.38 -30.66
C ALA A 39 20.73 7.78 -30.11
N ALA A 40 19.80 8.20 -30.98
CA ALA A 40 18.43 8.53 -30.59
C ALA A 40 17.65 7.30 -30.09
N GLN A 41 17.82 6.13 -30.73
CA GLN A 41 17.23 4.89 -30.24
C GLN A 41 17.78 4.51 -28.86
N ALA A 42 19.10 4.56 -28.66
CA ALA A 42 19.72 4.29 -27.37
C ALA A 42 19.23 5.25 -26.27
N ALA A 43 19.07 6.53 -26.60
CA ALA A 43 18.48 7.52 -25.69
C ALA A 43 17.00 7.20 -25.38
N SER A 44 16.20 6.83 -26.38
CA SER A 44 14.79 6.50 -26.17
C SER A 44 14.60 5.24 -25.30
N VAL A 45 15.44 4.21 -25.47
CA VAL A 45 15.39 2.99 -24.66
C VAL A 45 15.79 3.27 -23.21
N THR A 46 16.83 4.09 -22.99
CA THR A 46 17.24 4.48 -21.64
C THR A 46 16.19 5.35 -20.95
N GLU A 47 15.53 6.25 -21.69
CA GLU A 47 14.45 7.08 -21.17
C GLU A 47 13.20 6.24 -20.84
N GLN A 48 12.82 5.30 -21.70
CA GLN A 48 11.73 4.35 -21.44
C GLN A 48 12.02 3.49 -20.21
N ALA A 49 13.23 2.94 -20.10
CA ALA A 49 13.64 2.15 -18.94
C ALA A 49 13.61 2.98 -17.64
N LYS A 50 13.91 4.29 -17.71
CA LYS A 50 13.79 5.19 -16.56
C LYS A 50 12.33 5.44 -16.20
N MET A 51 11.47 5.74 -17.18
CA MET A 51 10.03 5.92 -16.95
C MET A 51 9.37 4.67 -16.36
N GLU A 52 9.74 3.47 -16.82
CA GLU A 52 9.23 2.21 -16.27
C GLU A 52 9.67 1.99 -14.82
N ARG A 53 10.92 2.29 -14.47
CA ARG A 53 11.40 2.24 -13.08
C ARG A 53 10.65 3.21 -12.19
N ASP A 54 10.47 4.45 -12.65
CA ASP A 54 9.78 5.49 -11.89
C ASP A 54 8.30 5.13 -11.68
N ARG A 55 7.64 4.57 -12.69
CA ARG A 55 6.27 4.02 -12.57
C ARG A 55 6.22 2.87 -11.58
N ALA A 56 7.09 1.87 -11.70
CA ALA A 56 7.12 0.73 -10.80
C ALA A 56 7.39 1.15 -9.34
N ALA A 57 8.25 2.15 -9.13
CA ALA A 57 8.50 2.72 -7.80
C ALA A 57 7.27 3.45 -7.24
N SER A 58 6.59 4.25 -8.07
CA SER A 58 5.33 4.91 -7.72
C SER A 58 4.24 3.89 -7.36
N ASP A 59 4.03 2.89 -8.21
CA ASP A 59 3.03 1.85 -7.99
C ASP A 59 3.30 1.07 -6.70
N LYS A 60 4.57 0.73 -6.44
CA LYS A 60 4.97 0.08 -5.19
C LYS A 60 4.72 0.96 -3.96
N SER A 61 5.00 2.27 -4.06
CA SER A 61 4.73 3.23 -2.98
C SER A 61 3.23 3.35 -2.69
N THR A 62 2.40 3.47 -3.72
CA THR A 62 0.94 3.55 -3.55
C THR A 62 0.36 2.26 -2.97
N ALA A 63 0.81 1.10 -3.43
CA ALA A 63 0.40 -0.20 -2.90
C ALA A 63 0.83 -0.38 -1.42
N ALA A 64 2.04 0.04 -1.06
CA ALA A 64 2.51 0.03 0.32
C ALA A 64 1.65 0.92 1.22
N ALA A 65 1.34 2.16 0.78
CA ALA A 65 0.48 3.08 1.52
C ALA A 65 -0.94 2.54 1.70
N ALA A 66 -1.52 1.89 0.68
CA ALA A 66 -2.83 1.26 0.77
C ALA A 66 -2.83 0.08 1.76
N THR A 67 -1.79 -0.75 1.71
CA THR A 67 -1.63 -1.90 2.62
C THR A 67 -1.46 -1.45 4.08
N ALA A 68 -0.67 -0.40 4.31
CA ALA A 68 -0.48 0.18 5.65
C ALA A 68 -1.81 0.69 6.24
N LYS A 69 -2.61 1.42 5.44
CA LYS A 69 -3.95 1.87 5.85
C LYS A 69 -4.89 0.70 6.16
N LEU A 70 -4.92 -0.33 5.34
CA LEU A 70 -5.75 -1.52 5.56
C LEU A 70 -5.34 -2.25 6.84
N THR A 71 -4.04 -2.41 7.06
CA THR A 71 -3.50 -3.03 8.28
C THR A 71 -3.91 -2.27 9.53
N TYR A 72 -3.82 -0.93 9.49
CA TYR A 72 -4.29 -0.07 10.56
C TYR A 72 -5.79 -0.25 10.84
N GLN A 73 -6.63 -0.23 9.80
CA GLN A 73 -8.08 -0.43 9.96
C GLN A 73 -8.42 -1.79 10.58
N ILE A 74 -7.74 -2.86 10.16
CA ILE A 74 -7.90 -4.19 10.75
C ILE A 74 -7.49 -4.18 12.23
N CYS A 75 -6.39 -3.50 12.57
CA CYS A 75 -5.92 -3.39 13.95
C CYS A 75 -6.95 -2.70 14.85
N ILE A 76 -7.51 -1.57 14.40
CA ILE A 76 -8.56 -0.84 15.15
C ILE A 76 -9.81 -1.71 15.29
N SER A 77 -10.26 -2.36 14.22
CA SER A 77 -11.45 -3.21 14.24
C SER A 77 -11.30 -4.40 15.20
N ARG A 78 -10.11 -5.00 15.28
CA ARG A 78 -9.80 -6.05 16.26
C ARG A 78 -9.87 -5.51 17.68
N SER A 79 -9.26 -4.35 17.95
CA SER A 79 -9.33 -3.70 19.27
C SER A 79 -10.77 -3.44 19.73
N ASP A 80 -11.64 -2.96 18.83
CA ASP A 80 -13.05 -2.76 19.16
C ASP A 80 -13.77 -4.09 19.42
N THR A 81 -13.52 -5.10 18.60
CA THR A 81 -14.10 -6.45 18.78
C THR A 81 -13.69 -7.06 20.12
N ASP A 82 -12.40 -6.96 20.48
CA ASP A 82 -11.86 -7.46 21.73
C ASP A 82 -12.45 -6.71 22.94
N TYR A 83 -12.60 -5.38 22.83
CA TYR A 83 -13.26 -4.57 23.85
C TYR A 83 -14.70 -5.06 24.11
N PHE A 84 -15.53 -5.15 23.07
CA PHE A 84 -16.93 -5.57 23.22
C PHE A 84 -17.04 -7.02 23.69
N SER A 85 -16.16 -7.91 23.20
CA SER A 85 -16.10 -9.30 23.62
C SER A 85 -15.81 -9.42 25.12
N GLN A 86 -14.78 -8.72 25.62
CA GLN A 86 -14.42 -8.75 27.03
C GLN A 86 -15.49 -8.10 27.93
N PHE A 87 -16.07 -7.00 27.46
CA PHE A 87 -17.16 -6.31 28.16
C PHE A 87 -18.36 -7.25 28.32
N ASN A 88 -18.84 -7.85 27.22
CA ASN A 88 -19.98 -8.76 27.23
C ASN A 88 -19.69 -10.07 27.96
N ALA A 89 -18.46 -10.59 27.89
CA ALA A 89 -18.07 -11.74 28.70
C ALA A 89 -18.19 -11.45 30.21
N SER A 90 -17.86 -10.23 30.63
CA SER A 90 -18.00 -9.79 32.02
C SER A 90 -19.46 -9.67 32.43
N CYS A 91 -20.30 -9.13 31.53
CA CYS A 91 -21.74 -9.11 31.73
C CYS A 91 -22.35 -10.51 31.86
N SER A 92 -21.97 -11.45 30.99
CA SER A 92 -22.44 -12.84 31.07
C SER A 92 -22.09 -13.47 32.41
N ARG A 93 -20.85 -13.30 32.90
CA ARG A 93 -20.44 -13.82 34.22
C ARG A 93 -21.27 -13.24 35.37
N GLN A 94 -21.58 -11.94 35.32
CA GLN A 94 -22.43 -11.31 36.34
C GLN A 94 -23.88 -11.79 36.26
N HIS A 95 -24.43 -11.93 35.05
CA HIS A 95 -25.76 -12.48 34.82
C HIS A 95 -25.88 -13.92 35.35
N GLU A 96 -24.91 -14.78 35.04
CA GLU A 96 -24.85 -16.16 35.51
C GLU A 96 -24.75 -16.23 37.04
N ALA A 97 -23.98 -15.34 37.66
CA ALA A 97 -23.91 -15.23 39.11
C ALA A 97 -25.26 -14.83 39.73
N ASP A 98 -25.97 -13.85 39.15
CA ASP A 98 -27.30 -13.43 39.60
C ASP A 98 -28.34 -14.54 39.44
N ALA A 99 -28.32 -15.22 38.29
CA ALA A 99 -29.21 -16.34 38.00
C ALA A 99 -29.01 -17.46 39.02
N LYS A 100 -27.75 -17.81 39.34
CA LYS A 100 -27.40 -18.81 40.34
C LYS A 100 -27.79 -18.37 41.75
N ALA A 101 -27.59 -17.10 42.11
CA ALA A 101 -28.01 -16.55 43.39
C ALA A 101 -29.53 -16.63 43.56
N LYS A 102 -30.29 -16.27 42.52
CA LYS A 102 -31.76 -16.36 42.53
C LYS A 102 -32.24 -17.80 42.62
N GLN A 103 -31.63 -18.73 41.88
CA GLN A 103 -31.95 -20.16 41.93
C GLN A 103 -31.72 -20.73 43.34
N ASN A 104 -30.62 -20.38 43.97
CA ASN A 104 -30.25 -20.89 45.30
C ASN A 104 -30.92 -20.13 46.45
N CYS A 105 -31.69 -19.08 46.17
CA CYS A 105 -32.24 -18.19 47.19
C CYS A 105 -33.19 -18.93 48.15
N ARG A 106 -34.13 -19.73 47.63
CA ARG A 106 -35.03 -20.52 48.49
C ARG A 106 -34.28 -21.60 49.27
N GLY A 107 -33.26 -22.21 48.66
CA GLY A 107 -32.41 -23.21 49.32
C GLY A 107 -31.60 -22.66 50.50
N GLN A 108 -31.39 -21.34 50.54
CA GLN A 108 -30.72 -20.63 51.64
C GLN A 108 -31.68 -20.17 52.75
N GLY A 109 -32.98 -20.53 52.67
CA GLY A 109 -33.97 -20.22 53.72
C GLY A 109 -34.60 -18.83 53.61
N PHE A 110 -34.39 -18.10 52.51
CA PHE A 110 -35.04 -16.80 52.29
C PHE A 110 -36.51 -16.93 51.88
N ALA A 111 -37.31 -15.91 52.19
CA ALA A 111 -38.72 -15.84 51.81
C ALA A 111 -38.89 -15.69 50.30
N ASP A 112 -40.01 -16.20 49.77
CA ASP A 112 -40.25 -16.20 48.32
C ASP A 112 -40.40 -14.80 47.71
N THR A 113 -40.96 -13.87 48.49
CA THR A 113 -41.08 -12.46 48.11
C THR A 113 -39.71 -11.82 47.89
N TYR A 114 -38.73 -12.16 48.74
CA TYR A 114 -37.35 -11.71 48.60
C TYR A 114 -36.68 -12.34 47.38
N CYS A 115 -36.78 -13.65 47.21
CA CYS A 115 -36.16 -14.34 46.07
C CYS A 115 -36.72 -13.87 44.72
N SER A 116 -38.01 -13.53 44.67
CA SER A 116 -38.65 -12.99 43.47
C SER A 116 -38.16 -11.58 43.12
N SER A 117 -37.83 -10.78 44.15
CA SER A 117 -37.36 -9.40 44.02
C SER A 117 -35.92 -9.25 43.49
N LEU A 118 -35.13 -10.34 43.50
CA LEU A 118 -33.77 -10.34 42.95
C LEU A 118 -33.81 -10.06 41.44
N GLN A 119 -33.22 -8.94 41.03
CA GLN A 119 -33.01 -8.57 39.64
C GLN A 119 -31.82 -9.31 39.05
N LEU A 120 -31.99 -9.80 37.82
CA LEU A 120 -30.88 -10.31 37.02
C LEU A 120 -30.38 -9.17 36.14
N ARG A 121 -29.08 -8.88 36.20
CA ARG A 121 -28.43 -8.00 35.22
C ARG A 121 -28.50 -8.62 33.83
N PRO A 122 -28.53 -7.84 32.73
CA PRO A 122 -28.51 -8.40 31.39
C PRO A 122 -27.17 -9.08 31.09
N ALA A 123 -27.18 -10.09 30.22
CA ALA A 123 -25.98 -10.84 29.83
C ALA A 123 -25.08 -10.07 28.85
N GLN A 124 -25.58 -9.01 28.23
CA GLN A 124 -24.86 -8.12 27.30
C GLN A 124 -25.17 -6.67 27.64
N ASP A 125 -24.27 -5.75 27.27
CA ASP A 125 -24.44 -4.30 27.46
C ASP A 125 -24.89 -3.90 28.88
N CYS A 126 -24.37 -4.62 29.87
CA CYS A 126 -24.70 -4.41 31.27
C CYS A 126 -23.92 -3.23 31.86
N ALA A 127 -24.43 -2.68 32.96
CA ALA A 127 -23.69 -1.70 33.75
C ALA A 127 -22.59 -2.40 34.55
N LEU A 128 -21.36 -2.39 34.03
CA LEU A 128 -20.19 -2.86 34.76
C LEU A 128 -19.78 -1.86 35.86
N PRO A 129 -19.15 -2.34 36.95
CA PRO A 129 -18.48 -1.48 37.92
C PRO A 129 -17.51 -0.49 37.23
N ALA A 130 -17.47 0.74 37.70
CA ALA A 130 -16.68 1.81 37.09
C ALA A 130 -15.20 1.44 36.88
N PHE A 131 -14.62 0.68 37.82
CA PHE A 131 -13.24 0.19 37.70
C PHE A 131 -13.04 -0.73 36.50
N GLU A 132 -13.92 -1.73 36.31
CA GLU A 132 -13.84 -2.67 35.18
C GLU A 132 -14.08 -1.96 33.86
N ALA A 133 -15.11 -1.12 33.78
CA ALA A 133 -15.42 -0.34 32.58
C ALA A 133 -14.25 0.57 32.17
N ASN A 134 -13.64 1.26 33.14
CA ASN A 134 -12.47 2.11 32.89
C ASN A 134 -11.25 1.31 32.45
N ASN A 135 -11.02 0.13 33.03
CA ASN A 135 -9.90 -0.73 32.64
C ASN A 135 -10.06 -1.20 31.19
N TYR A 136 -11.24 -1.67 30.78
CA TYR A 136 -11.49 -2.05 29.38
C TYR A 136 -11.36 -0.86 28.43
N HIS A 137 -11.82 0.32 28.85
CA HIS A 137 -11.67 1.54 28.06
C HIS A 137 -10.19 1.91 27.86
N GLN A 138 -9.39 1.89 28.92
CA GLN A 138 -7.95 2.17 28.85
C GLN A 138 -7.24 1.15 27.95
N GLN A 139 -7.50 -0.14 28.13
CA GLN A 139 -6.91 -1.19 27.27
C GLN A 139 -7.26 -0.99 25.80
N SER A 140 -8.50 -0.59 25.48
CA SER A 140 -8.89 -0.28 24.09
C SER A 140 -8.14 0.94 23.56
N GLN A 141 -7.98 2.00 24.36
CA GLN A 141 -7.21 3.18 23.98
C GLN A 141 -5.73 2.84 23.73
N ASP A 142 -5.11 2.07 24.63
CA ASP A 142 -3.71 1.65 24.50
C ASP A 142 -3.49 0.78 23.27
N ALA A 143 -4.43 -0.12 22.97
CA ALA A 143 -4.40 -0.93 21.75
C ALA A 143 -4.51 -0.07 20.49
N LYS A 144 -5.41 0.93 20.49
CA LYS A 144 -5.56 1.87 19.35
C LYS A 144 -4.32 2.73 19.15
N GLN A 145 -3.68 3.16 20.25
CA GLN A 145 -2.42 3.88 20.21
C GLN A 145 -1.30 3.00 19.64
N THR A 146 -1.22 1.74 20.05
CA THR A 146 -0.28 0.76 19.49
C THR A 146 -0.49 0.55 17.99
N CYS A 147 -1.74 0.47 17.53
CA CYS A 147 -2.07 0.41 16.10
C CYS A 147 -1.57 1.65 15.33
N LEU A 148 -1.73 2.83 15.92
CA LEU A 148 -1.28 4.09 15.33
C LEU A 148 0.25 4.16 15.25
N ASP A 149 0.94 3.72 16.30
CA ASP A 149 2.39 3.73 16.34
C ASP A 149 2.99 2.69 15.36
N ALA A 150 2.34 1.53 15.19
CA ALA A 150 2.69 0.57 14.15
C ALA A 150 2.49 1.14 12.73
N LEU A 151 1.43 1.93 12.50
CA LEU A 151 1.22 2.62 11.23
C LEU A 151 2.33 3.65 10.95
N LYS A 152 2.72 4.44 11.96
CA LYS A 152 3.79 5.44 11.83
C LYS A 152 5.17 4.79 11.62
N ALA A 153 5.42 3.65 12.24
CA ALA A 153 6.69 2.92 12.10
C ALA A 153 6.82 2.20 10.75
N GLY A 154 5.70 1.92 10.08
CA GLY A 154 5.64 1.31 8.75
C GLY A 154 5.40 2.28 7.59
N ALA A 155 5.28 3.58 7.87
CA ALA A 155 5.15 4.67 6.90
C ALA A 155 6.51 5.34 6.64
#